data_AF-A0A7X9JCH0-F1
#
_entry.id   AF-A0A7X9JCH0-F1
#
_cell.length_a   1.000
_cell.length_b   1.000
_cell.length_c   1.000
_cell.angle_alpha   90.00
_cell.angle_beta   90.00
_cell.angle_gamma   90.00
#
_symmetry.space_group_name_H-M   'P 1'
#
loop_
_entity.id
_entity.type
_entity.pdbx_description
1 polymer ?
#
loop_
_entity_poly.entity_id
_entity_poly.type
_entity_poly.pdbx_seq_one_letter_code
_entity_poly.pdbx_strand_id
1 'polypeptide(L)'
;MHIMAVWVYLIYFSIGLAVSMLVAFYFPQHTEIFTEENGLVESIEAILYVFSGIIAIAAAIFTKSKKYVPLSFSILGFLLFMEEISWGRDMLKYENFTFLRVRIDSAHDFVEIVLRTFDTYWYWHKPFVAAALLLIFVSIAFILIRKLKLWKNIFSFNAKVFLIIIFFMFLFSSIIDSRIIRFSNFTSADMVIFEEYFELSASVAWALIAIELLQKVICVKTIKQKLKSFLVRYKRPETGT
;
A
#
# COMPACT_ATOMS: atom_id res chain seq x y z
N MET A 1 0.68 -1.86 -23.10
CA MET A 1 0.06 -2.44 -21.88
C MET A 1 0.40 -1.69 -20.60
N HIS A 2 1.64 -1.22 -20.38
CA HIS A 2 2.03 -0.61 -19.10
C HIS A 2 1.17 0.61 -18.69
N ILE A 3 0.96 1.55 -19.62
CA ILE A 3 0.21 2.78 -19.37
C ILE A 3 -1.27 2.53 -18.99
N MET A 4 -1.86 1.43 -19.47
CA MET A 4 -3.28 1.13 -19.26
C MET A 4 -3.62 0.85 -17.80
N ALA A 5 -2.76 0.15 -17.06
CA ALA A 5 -2.99 -0.17 -15.65
C ALA A 5 -3.03 1.10 -14.76
N VAL A 6 -2.16 2.06 -15.04
CA VAL A 6 -2.12 3.34 -14.31
C VAL A 6 -3.39 4.14 -14.59
N TRP A 7 -3.85 4.22 -15.84
CA TRP A 7 -5.11 4.90 -16.16
C TRP A 7 -6.32 4.25 -15.52
N VAL A 8 -6.41 2.91 -15.56
CA VAL A 8 -7.49 2.18 -14.89
C VAL A 8 -7.49 2.47 -13.40
N TYR A 9 -6.31 2.48 -12.76
CA TYR A 9 -6.18 2.86 -11.37
C TYR A 9 -6.61 4.32 -11.12
N LEU A 10 -6.19 5.28 -11.95
CA LEU A 10 -6.58 6.68 -11.79
C LEU A 10 -8.09 6.90 -11.96
N ILE A 11 -8.72 6.16 -12.88
CA ILE A 11 -10.19 6.18 -13.05
C ILE A 11 -10.86 5.60 -11.79
N TYR A 12 -10.40 4.44 -11.30
CA TYR A 12 -10.89 3.85 -10.06
C TYR A 12 -10.72 4.82 -8.88
N PHE A 13 -9.56 5.44 -8.75
CA PHE A 13 -9.27 6.44 -7.73
C PHE A 13 -10.22 7.65 -7.81
N SER A 14 -10.43 8.17 -9.02
CA SER A 14 -11.30 9.33 -9.21
C SER A 14 -12.76 9.02 -8.88
N ILE A 15 -13.24 7.82 -9.25
CA ILE A 15 -14.60 7.38 -8.95
C ILE A 15 -14.76 7.16 -7.44
N GLY A 16 -13.84 6.45 -6.80
CA GLY A 16 -13.92 6.20 -5.36
C GLY A 16 -13.85 7.51 -4.56
N LEU A 17 -12.97 8.44 -4.93
CA LEU A 17 -12.90 9.76 -4.30
C LEU A 17 -14.22 10.52 -4.45
N ALA A 18 -14.83 10.49 -5.65
CA ALA A 18 -16.13 11.11 -5.87
C ALA A 18 -17.23 10.47 -5.00
N VAL A 19 -17.21 9.15 -4.83
CA VAL A 19 -18.14 8.44 -3.92
C VAL A 19 -17.90 8.85 -2.47
N SER A 20 -16.65 8.88 -2.00
CA SER A 20 -16.31 9.33 -0.64
C SER A 20 -16.76 10.77 -0.39
N MET A 21 -16.54 11.68 -1.35
CA MET A 21 -17.05 13.05 -1.27
C MET A 21 -18.57 13.11 -1.23
N LEU A 22 -19.26 12.29 -2.02
CA LEU A 22 -20.73 12.23 -1.99
C LEU A 22 -21.24 11.75 -0.63
N VAL A 23 -20.62 10.72 -0.05
CA VAL A 23 -21.00 10.22 1.27
C VAL A 23 -20.76 11.26 2.34
N ALA A 24 -19.56 11.86 2.39
CA ALA A 24 -19.21 12.89 3.37
C ALA A 24 -20.16 14.10 3.33
N PHE A 25 -20.44 14.66 2.16
CA PHE A 25 -21.18 15.93 2.07
C PHE A 25 -22.68 15.80 1.85
N TYR A 26 -23.15 14.70 1.24
CA TYR A 26 -24.55 14.57 0.81
C TYR A 26 -25.28 13.40 1.47
N PHE A 27 -24.57 12.40 1.99
CA PHE A 27 -25.18 11.23 2.63
C PHE A 27 -24.54 10.89 3.98
N PRO A 28 -24.53 11.82 4.95
CA PRO A 28 -23.84 11.63 6.22
C PRO A 28 -24.38 10.45 7.04
N GLN A 29 -25.62 10.00 6.81
CA GLN A 29 -26.17 8.79 7.44
C GLN A 29 -25.45 7.49 7.03
N HIS A 30 -24.52 7.54 6.07
CA HIS A 30 -23.74 6.39 5.60
C HIS A 30 -22.25 6.51 5.95
N THR A 31 -21.85 7.50 6.75
CA THR A 31 -20.45 7.68 7.16
C THR A 31 -19.92 6.47 7.94
N GLU A 32 -20.77 5.81 8.73
CA GLU A 32 -20.43 4.63 9.53
C GLU A 32 -19.82 3.49 8.70
N ILE A 33 -20.20 3.35 7.41
CA ILE A 33 -19.63 2.34 6.51
C ILE A 33 -18.11 2.50 6.33
N PHE A 34 -17.64 3.73 6.41
CA PHE A 34 -16.23 4.10 6.28
C PHE A 34 -15.54 4.23 7.64
N THR A 35 -16.23 4.77 8.65
CA THR A 35 -15.58 5.22 9.90
C THR A 35 -15.68 4.25 11.07
N GLU A 36 -16.48 3.17 10.96
CA GLU A 36 -16.53 2.16 12.03
C GLU A 36 -15.23 1.35 12.06
N GLU A 37 -14.65 1.15 13.25
CA GLU A 37 -13.54 0.21 13.44
C GLU A 37 -13.95 -1.18 12.91
N ASN A 38 -13.09 -1.82 12.11
CA ASN A 38 -13.39 -3.05 11.37
C ASN A 38 -14.57 -2.89 10.37
N GLY A 39 -14.79 -1.67 9.89
CA GLY A 39 -15.79 -1.34 8.90
C GLY A 39 -15.53 -2.01 7.54
N LEU A 40 -16.38 -1.68 6.57
CA LEU A 40 -16.27 -2.27 5.23
C LEU A 40 -14.95 -1.91 4.56
N VAL A 41 -14.48 -0.67 4.75
CA VAL A 41 -13.26 -0.15 4.09
C VAL A 41 -12.04 -0.86 4.64
N GLU A 42 -11.71 -0.72 5.93
CA GLU A 42 -10.63 -1.47 6.62
C GLU A 42 -10.63 -2.97 6.26
N SER A 43 -11.80 -3.62 6.26
CA SER A 43 -11.92 -5.04 5.89
C SER A 43 -11.46 -5.33 4.45
N ILE A 44 -11.83 -4.48 3.50
CA ILE A 44 -11.38 -4.62 2.10
C ILE A 44 -9.87 -4.37 2.00
N GLU A 45 -9.34 -3.41 2.74
CA GLU A 45 -7.89 -3.14 2.79
C GLU A 45 -7.10 -4.33 3.29
N ALA A 46 -7.50 -4.87 4.43
CA ALA A 46 -6.92 -6.06 5.02
C ALA A 46 -6.93 -7.23 4.02
N ILE A 47 -8.06 -7.46 3.35
CA ILE A 47 -8.20 -8.50 2.30
C ILE A 47 -7.24 -8.23 1.14
N LEU A 48 -7.12 -6.98 0.68
CA LEU A 48 -6.21 -6.61 -0.41
C LEU A 48 -4.76 -6.82 -0.01
N TYR A 49 -4.34 -6.43 1.19
CA TYR A 49 -2.98 -6.63 1.68
C TYR A 49 -2.61 -8.10 1.83
N VAL A 50 -3.47 -8.92 2.46
CA VAL A 50 -3.21 -10.37 2.60
C VAL A 50 -3.18 -11.07 1.24
N PHE A 51 -4.11 -10.73 0.34
CA PHE A 51 -4.18 -11.29 -1.00
C PHE A 51 -2.94 -10.92 -1.82
N SER A 52 -2.50 -9.66 -1.74
CA SER A 52 -1.25 -9.20 -2.33
C SER A 52 -0.05 -9.95 -1.80
N GLY A 53 -0.02 -10.21 -0.49
CA GLY A 53 1.01 -11.00 0.16
C GLY A 53 1.10 -12.42 -0.40
N ILE A 54 -0.05 -13.09 -0.54
CA ILE A 54 -0.15 -14.44 -1.11
C ILE A 54 0.28 -14.44 -2.59
N ILE A 55 -0.17 -13.48 -3.39
CA ILE A 55 0.25 -13.34 -4.80
C ILE A 55 1.77 -13.16 -4.89
N ALA A 56 2.35 -12.34 -4.01
CA ALA A 56 3.78 -12.12 -3.98
C ALA A 56 4.55 -13.39 -3.59
N ILE A 57 4.04 -14.22 -2.66
CA ILE A 57 4.59 -15.56 -2.40
C ILE A 57 4.57 -16.41 -3.67
N ALA A 58 3.42 -16.48 -4.35
CA ALA A 58 3.30 -17.25 -5.59
C ALA A 58 4.32 -16.77 -6.64
N ALA A 59 4.49 -15.46 -6.80
CA ALA A 59 5.50 -14.88 -7.67
C ALA A 59 6.92 -15.30 -7.24
N ALA A 60 7.23 -15.30 -5.94
CA ALA A 60 8.53 -15.73 -5.41
C ALA A 60 8.84 -17.20 -5.72
N ILE A 61 7.87 -18.10 -5.52
CA ILE A 61 8.01 -19.54 -5.80
C ILE A 61 8.37 -19.77 -7.27
N PHE A 62 7.77 -18.99 -8.17
CA PHE A 62 7.98 -19.15 -9.60
C PHE A 62 9.21 -18.41 -10.14
N THR A 63 9.84 -17.54 -9.35
CA THR A 63 10.98 -16.72 -9.74
C THR A 63 12.31 -17.38 -9.37
N LYS A 64 13.17 -17.68 -10.36
CA LYS A 64 14.50 -18.26 -10.11
C LYS A 64 15.54 -17.27 -9.59
N SER A 65 15.51 -16.01 -10.03
CA SER A 65 16.47 -14.97 -9.66
C SER A 65 15.78 -13.79 -8.99
N LYS A 66 16.38 -13.22 -7.94
CA LYS A 66 15.80 -12.09 -7.18
C LYS A 66 14.48 -12.41 -6.46
N LYS A 67 14.31 -13.66 -5.98
CA LYS A 67 13.16 -14.07 -5.14
C LYS A 67 12.95 -13.19 -3.90
N TYR A 68 14.00 -12.51 -3.42
CA TYR A 68 13.93 -11.60 -2.28
C TYR A 68 12.98 -10.42 -2.52
N VAL A 69 12.74 -10.02 -3.77
CA VAL A 69 11.84 -8.90 -4.10
C VAL A 69 10.37 -9.28 -3.86
N PRO A 70 9.82 -10.32 -4.51
CA PRO A 70 8.45 -10.73 -4.20
C PRO A 70 8.31 -11.20 -2.75
N LEU A 71 9.36 -11.79 -2.14
CA LEU A 71 9.33 -12.09 -0.71
C LEU A 71 9.23 -10.83 0.16
N SER A 72 9.95 -9.74 -0.14
CA SER A 72 9.81 -8.51 0.62
C SER A 72 8.43 -7.89 0.45
N PHE A 73 7.84 -7.96 -0.75
CA PHE A 73 6.45 -7.53 -0.96
C PHE A 73 5.45 -8.38 -0.19
N SER A 74 5.72 -9.69 -0.07
CA SER A 74 4.90 -10.57 0.75
C SER A 74 4.98 -10.20 2.23
N ILE A 75 6.19 -10.03 2.76
CA ILE A 75 6.39 -9.67 4.17
C ILE A 75 5.73 -8.33 4.46
N LEU A 76 5.96 -7.31 3.62
CA LEU A 76 5.34 -6.00 3.79
C LEU A 76 3.82 -6.05 3.66
N GLY A 77 3.28 -6.83 2.70
CA GLY A 77 1.84 -7.02 2.58
C GLY A 77 1.22 -7.67 3.82
N PHE A 78 1.88 -8.64 4.44
CA PHE A 78 1.39 -9.20 5.71
C PHE A 78 1.55 -8.24 6.90
N LEU A 79 2.59 -7.41 6.92
CA LEU A 79 2.73 -6.39 7.96
C LEU A 79 1.62 -5.33 7.85
N LEU A 80 1.31 -4.87 6.64
CA LEU A 80 0.19 -3.94 6.39
C LEU A 80 -1.15 -4.60 6.73
N PHE A 81 -1.35 -5.86 6.37
CA PHE A 81 -2.53 -6.62 6.82
C PHE A 81 -2.64 -6.66 8.35
N MET A 82 -1.54 -6.85 9.08
CA MET A 82 -1.56 -6.82 10.54
C MET A 82 -1.85 -5.43 11.10
N GLU A 83 -1.52 -4.37 10.37
CA GLU A 83 -1.84 -2.98 10.73
C GLU A 83 -3.34 -2.72 10.65
N GLU A 84 -4.00 -3.20 9.60
CA GLU A 84 -5.47 -3.10 9.44
C GLU A 84 -6.24 -4.00 10.41
N ILE A 85 -5.59 -5.01 10.97
CA ILE A 85 -6.24 -5.97 11.85
C ILE A 85 -6.32 -5.43 13.28
N SER A 86 -7.26 -4.52 13.48
CA SER A 86 -7.94 -4.42 14.77
C SER A 86 -8.79 -5.69 15.03
N TRP A 87 -9.11 -6.49 14.00
CA TRP A 87 -9.84 -7.77 14.07
C TRP A 87 -9.25 -8.81 15.05
N GLY A 88 -7.92 -8.78 15.24
CA GLY A 88 -7.21 -9.64 16.17
C GLY A 88 -7.63 -9.35 17.61
N ARG A 89 -7.99 -8.10 17.92
CA ARG A 89 -8.51 -7.69 19.22
C ARG A 89 -9.81 -8.42 19.52
N ASP A 90 -10.74 -8.47 18.56
CA ASP A 90 -12.05 -9.05 18.79
C ASP A 90 -12.00 -10.59 18.84
N MET A 91 -11.11 -11.19 18.03
CA MET A 91 -10.88 -12.64 18.05
C MET A 91 -10.10 -13.13 19.27
N LEU A 92 -9.00 -12.47 19.60
CA LEU A 92 -8.08 -12.90 20.67
C LEU A 92 -8.41 -12.25 22.02
N LYS A 93 -9.33 -11.28 22.04
CA LYS A 93 -9.80 -10.55 23.23
C LYS A 93 -8.67 -9.98 24.08
N TYR A 94 -7.62 -9.45 23.45
CA TYR A 94 -6.56 -8.76 24.16
C TYR A 94 -6.89 -7.27 24.32
N GLU A 95 -6.40 -6.66 25.39
CA GLU A 95 -6.50 -5.21 25.60
C GLU A 95 -5.37 -4.51 24.86
N ASN A 96 -5.69 -3.43 24.14
CA ASN A 96 -4.66 -2.68 23.43
C ASN A 96 -3.75 -1.97 24.44
N PHE A 97 -2.45 -2.07 24.19
CA PHE A 97 -1.46 -1.34 24.97
C PHE A 97 -1.66 0.16 24.75
N THR A 98 -1.70 0.92 25.84
CA THR A 98 -1.84 2.38 25.78
C THR A 98 -0.58 3.05 26.30
N PHE A 99 -0.06 4.02 25.55
CA PHE A 99 1.11 4.82 25.91
C PHE A 99 0.84 6.29 25.63
N LEU A 100 1.05 7.18 26.61
CA LEU A 100 0.70 8.62 26.49
C LEU A 100 -0.76 8.87 26.03
N ARG A 101 -1.69 8.01 26.48
CA ARG A 101 -3.12 8.01 26.07
C ARG A 101 -3.34 7.78 24.57
N VAL A 102 -2.34 7.30 23.85
CA VAL A 102 -2.46 6.76 22.49
C VAL A 102 -2.66 5.26 22.65
N ARG A 103 -3.64 4.72 21.96
CA ARG A 103 -3.84 3.29 21.83
C ARG A 103 -2.90 2.85 20.71
N ILE A 104 -2.06 1.84 20.96
CA ILE A 104 -1.16 1.32 19.92
C ILE A 104 -1.82 0.10 19.30
N ASP A 105 -2.53 0.27 18.20
CA ASP A 105 -2.98 -0.79 17.30
C ASP A 105 -2.14 -0.88 16.03
N SER A 106 -1.49 0.21 15.60
CA SER A 106 -0.89 0.32 14.28
C SER A 106 0.55 0.86 14.31
N ALA A 107 1.21 0.83 13.15
CA ALA A 107 2.53 1.45 13.01
C ALA A 107 2.42 2.99 12.95
N HIS A 108 1.31 3.52 12.41
CA HIS A 108 1.09 4.96 12.35
C HIS A 108 0.83 5.60 13.72
N ASP A 109 0.35 4.86 14.74
CA ASP A 109 0.23 5.36 16.12
C ASP A 109 1.54 5.82 16.74
N PHE A 110 2.67 5.26 16.29
CA PHE A 110 3.98 5.73 16.72
C PHE A 110 4.23 7.17 16.28
N VAL A 111 3.66 7.60 15.16
CA VAL A 111 3.68 9.00 14.74
C VAL A 111 2.90 9.85 15.74
N GLU A 112 1.71 9.41 16.17
CA GLU A 112 0.93 10.12 17.18
C GLU A 112 1.68 10.19 18.53
N ILE A 113 2.31 9.11 18.96
CA ILE A 113 3.15 9.09 20.19
C ILE A 113 4.27 10.10 20.10
N VAL A 114 4.97 10.16 18.96
CA VAL A 114 6.05 11.12 18.73
C VAL A 114 5.50 12.54 18.77
N LEU A 115 4.39 12.81 18.09
CA LEU A 115 3.73 14.11 18.09
C LEU A 115 3.26 14.51 19.49
N ARG A 116 2.65 13.62 20.28
CA ARG A 116 2.21 13.91 21.66
C ARG A 116 3.37 14.11 22.62
N THR A 117 4.47 13.40 22.41
CA THR A 117 5.72 13.66 23.14
C THR A 117 6.17 15.09 22.85
N PHE A 118 6.16 15.52 21.59
CA PHE A 118 6.45 16.91 21.24
C PHE A 118 5.41 17.91 21.76
N ASP A 119 4.12 17.58 21.82
CA ASP A 119 3.09 18.44 22.39
C ASP A 119 3.38 18.81 23.84
N THR A 120 3.94 17.86 24.58
CA THR A 120 4.28 18.03 25.99
C THR A 120 5.48 18.98 26.19
N TYR A 121 6.35 19.15 25.18
CA TYR A 121 7.63 19.87 25.33
C TYR A 121 7.87 21.04 24.34
N TRP A 122 7.22 21.10 23.18
CA TRP A 122 7.51 22.04 22.06
C TRP A 122 6.28 22.42 21.21
N TYR A 123 5.21 22.92 21.84
CA TYR A 123 3.94 23.28 21.18
C TYR A 123 4.06 24.16 19.92
N TRP A 124 5.04 25.08 19.86
CA TRP A 124 5.19 26.03 18.75
C TRP A 124 5.91 25.46 17.51
N HIS A 125 6.53 24.28 17.60
CA HIS A 125 7.34 23.74 16.51
C HIS A 125 6.74 22.51 15.81
N LYS A 126 5.50 22.10 16.17
CA LYS A 126 4.84 20.90 15.62
C LYS A 126 4.91 20.76 14.08
N PRO A 127 4.52 21.77 13.27
CA PRO A 127 4.58 21.63 11.82
C PRO A 127 6.01 21.49 11.29
N PHE A 128 6.99 22.13 11.95
CA PHE A 128 8.39 22.05 11.55
C PHE A 128 9.01 20.69 11.90
N VAL A 129 8.65 20.11 13.05
CA VAL A 129 9.13 18.79 13.46
C VAL A 129 8.49 17.70 12.62
N ALA A 130 7.17 17.76 12.36
CA ALA A 130 6.49 16.84 11.45
C ALA A 130 7.10 16.91 10.04
N ALA A 131 7.32 18.12 9.52
CA ALA A 131 7.99 18.32 8.24
C ALA A 131 9.44 17.79 8.25
N ALA A 132 10.19 17.95 9.34
CA ALA A 132 11.54 17.43 9.46
C ALA A 132 11.58 15.89 9.53
N LEU A 133 10.69 15.26 10.29
CA LEU A 133 10.56 13.80 10.34
C LEU A 133 10.17 13.22 8.99
N LEU A 134 9.20 13.86 8.31
CA LEU A 134 8.82 13.50 6.96
C LEU A 134 10.00 13.64 6.00
N LEU A 135 10.77 14.73 6.08
CA LEU A 135 11.96 14.96 5.25
C LEU A 135 13.04 13.91 5.51
N ILE A 136 13.25 13.52 6.77
CA ILE A 136 14.17 12.44 7.15
C ILE A 136 13.68 11.11 6.55
N PHE A 137 12.40 10.79 6.68
CA PHE A 137 11.82 9.56 6.16
C PHE A 137 11.92 9.49 4.62
N VAL A 138 11.55 10.57 3.92
CA VAL A 138 11.72 10.73 2.47
C VAL A 138 13.18 10.59 2.07
N SER A 139 14.10 11.20 2.82
CA SER A 139 15.54 11.13 2.55
C SER A 139 16.09 9.72 2.72
N ILE A 140 15.70 9.01 3.79
CA ILE A 140 16.08 7.61 4.02
C ILE A 140 15.52 6.73 2.92
N ALA A 141 14.22 6.86 2.61
CA ALA A 141 13.57 6.12 1.53
C ALA A 141 14.30 6.34 0.20
N PHE A 142 14.61 7.61 -0.14
CA PHE A 142 15.34 7.98 -1.35
C PHE A 142 16.77 7.40 -1.39
N ILE A 143 17.49 7.44 -0.27
CA ILE A 143 18.85 6.87 -0.16
C ILE A 143 18.80 5.36 -0.34
N LEU A 144 17.87 4.65 0.31
CA LEU A 144 17.69 3.20 0.17
C LEU A 144 17.36 2.83 -1.27
N ILE A 145 16.43 3.55 -1.87
CA ILE A 145 16.05 3.48 -3.28
C ILE A 145 17.27 3.58 -4.21
N ARG A 146 18.13 4.58 -4.00
CA ARG A 146 19.32 4.85 -4.81
C ARG A 146 20.41 3.80 -4.58
N LYS A 147 20.75 3.50 -3.31
CA LYS A 147 21.84 2.59 -2.94
C LYS A 147 21.55 1.14 -3.31
N LEU A 148 20.32 0.69 -3.11
CA LEU A 148 19.94 -0.69 -3.41
C LEU A 148 19.77 -0.95 -4.92
N LYS A 149 19.94 0.07 -5.78
CA LYS A 149 19.70 0.01 -7.23
C LYS A 149 18.33 -0.61 -7.59
N LEU A 150 17.37 -0.55 -6.65
CA LEU A 150 16.00 -1.08 -6.81
C LEU A 150 15.35 -0.57 -8.10
N TRP A 151 15.71 0.65 -8.47
CA TRP A 151 15.16 1.36 -9.62
C TRP A 151 15.64 0.85 -10.98
N LYS A 152 16.84 0.27 -11.08
CA LYS A 152 17.37 -0.11 -12.40
C LYS A 152 16.99 -1.53 -12.83
N ASN A 153 16.76 -2.44 -11.88
CA ASN A 153 16.79 -3.87 -12.18
C ASN A 153 15.65 -4.69 -11.58
N ILE A 154 14.77 -4.10 -10.76
CA ILE A 154 13.81 -4.87 -9.97
C ILE A 154 12.36 -4.59 -10.39
N PHE A 155 12.00 -3.33 -10.60
CA PHE A 155 10.63 -2.94 -10.93
C PHE A 155 10.46 -2.51 -12.39
N SER A 156 9.31 -2.84 -12.98
CA SER A 156 8.85 -2.20 -14.23
C SER A 156 8.57 -0.73 -13.98
N PHE A 157 8.39 0.02 -15.06
CA PHE A 157 7.89 1.39 -14.99
C PHE A 157 6.65 1.52 -14.10
N ASN A 158 5.64 0.67 -14.30
CA ASN A 158 4.38 0.68 -13.54
C ASN A 158 4.59 0.47 -12.04
N ALA A 159 5.32 -0.57 -11.63
CA ALA A 159 5.56 -0.81 -10.21
C ALA A 159 6.28 0.36 -9.52
N LYS A 160 7.11 1.14 -10.22
CA LYS A 160 7.68 2.37 -9.66
C LYS A 160 6.63 3.47 -9.48
N VAL A 161 5.77 3.66 -10.47
CA VAL A 161 4.66 4.63 -10.40
C VAL A 161 3.73 4.27 -9.25
N PHE A 162 3.34 3.00 -9.12
CA PHE A 162 2.51 2.54 -8.00
C PHE A 162 3.20 2.70 -6.65
N LEU A 163 4.50 2.44 -6.53
CA LEU A 163 5.25 2.71 -5.29
C LEU A 163 5.22 4.19 -4.90
N ILE A 164 5.34 5.09 -5.87
CA ILE A 164 5.22 6.53 -5.64
C ILE A 164 3.80 6.89 -5.19
N ILE A 165 2.79 6.32 -5.86
CA ILE A 165 1.38 6.50 -5.49
C ILE A 165 1.14 6.03 -4.06
N ILE A 166 1.52 4.80 -3.70
CA ILE A 166 1.41 4.23 -2.35
C ILE A 166 2.03 5.17 -1.32
N PHE A 167 3.25 5.64 -1.59
CA PHE A 167 3.93 6.58 -0.70
C PHE A 167 3.12 7.86 -0.47
N PHE A 168 2.57 8.46 -1.55
CA PHE A 168 1.76 9.66 -1.42
C PHE A 168 0.40 9.39 -0.75
N MET A 169 -0.24 8.26 -1.01
CA MET A 169 -1.50 7.90 -0.39
C MET A 169 -1.35 7.74 1.13
N PHE A 170 -0.35 6.97 1.59
CA PHE A 170 -0.04 6.89 3.02
C PHE A 170 0.33 8.24 3.63
N LEU A 171 1.11 9.06 2.91
CA LEU A 171 1.44 10.39 3.37
C LEU A 171 0.20 11.26 3.56
N PHE A 172 -0.75 11.23 2.62
CA PHE A 172 -1.99 11.98 2.73
C PHE A 172 -2.87 11.44 3.87
N SER A 173 -2.97 10.12 4.03
CA SER A 173 -3.67 9.51 5.16
C SER A 173 -3.09 10.00 6.50
N SER A 174 -1.78 9.85 6.72
CA SER A 174 -1.16 10.29 7.97
C SER A 174 -1.28 11.79 8.25
N ILE A 175 -1.33 12.63 7.21
CA ILE A 175 -1.57 14.08 7.37
C ILE A 175 -3.01 14.35 7.84
N ILE A 176 -3.97 13.58 7.35
CA ILE A 176 -5.37 13.66 7.74
C ILE A 176 -5.54 13.17 9.19
N ASP A 177 -5.04 11.96 9.49
CA ASP A 177 -5.10 11.33 10.81
C ASP A 177 -4.51 12.23 11.90
N SER A 178 -3.31 12.77 11.66
CA SER A 178 -2.62 13.65 12.63
C SER A 178 -3.36 14.95 12.96
N ARG A 179 -4.46 15.27 12.26
CA ARG A 179 -5.28 16.48 12.40
C ARG A 179 -4.47 17.77 12.30
N ILE A 180 -3.30 17.71 11.67
CA ILE A 180 -2.43 18.88 11.43
C ILE A 180 -3.15 19.86 10.52
N ILE A 181 -3.88 19.34 9.52
CA ILE A 181 -4.72 20.13 8.63
C ILE A 181 -6.16 20.01 9.10
N ARG A 182 -6.71 21.12 9.60
CA ARG A 182 -8.14 21.23 9.90
C ARG A 182 -8.80 22.12 8.87
N PHE A 183 -9.76 21.57 8.14
CA PHE A 183 -10.63 22.35 7.27
C PHE A 183 -11.83 22.83 8.08
N SER A 184 -12.09 24.14 8.09
CA SER A 184 -13.18 24.72 8.88
C SER A 184 -14.57 24.14 8.57
N ASN A 185 -14.73 23.58 7.37
CA ASN A 185 -16.00 23.08 6.85
C ASN A 185 -16.12 21.55 6.90
N PHE A 186 -15.10 20.84 7.41
CA PHE A 186 -15.10 19.38 7.47
C PHE A 186 -15.30 18.96 8.92
N THR A 187 -16.23 18.02 9.14
CA THR A 187 -16.37 17.34 10.41
C THR A 187 -15.24 16.34 10.60
N SER A 188 -15.04 15.86 11.83
CA SER A 188 -14.06 14.79 12.08
C SER A 188 -14.38 13.52 11.29
N ALA A 189 -15.67 13.19 11.13
CA ALA A 189 -16.10 12.02 10.37
C ALA A 189 -15.76 12.15 8.88
N ASP A 190 -15.92 13.35 8.31
CA ASP A 190 -15.57 13.61 6.91
C ASP A 190 -14.08 13.37 6.68
N MET A 191 -13.22 13.82 7.61
CA MET A 191 -11.78 13.62 7.52
C MET A 191 -11.42 12.13 7.53
N VAL A 192 -12.01 11.35 8.44
CA VAL A 192 -11.78 9.90 8.53
C VAL A 192 -12.22 9.19 7.24
N ILE A 193 -13.34 9.57 6.62
CA ILE A 193 -13.73 9.01 5.31
C ILE A 193 -12.63 9.19 4.25
N PHE A 194 -11.97 10.35 4.22
CA PHE A 194 -10.90 10.59 3.26
C PHE A 194 -9.63 9.82 3.61
N GLU A 195 -9.29 9.73 4.90
CA GLU A 195 -8.20 8.92 5.44
C GLU A 195 -8.29 7.47 4.95
N GLU A 196 -9.36 6.79 5.33
CA GLU A 196 -9.73 5.42 4.94
C GLU A 196 -9.71 5.25 3.42
N TYR A 197 -10.22 6.23 2.68
CA TYR A 197 -10.20 6.13 1.22
C TYR A 197 -8.78 6.17 0.63
N PHE A 198 -7.89 6.99 1.20
CA PHE A 198 -6.50 7.06 0.75
C PHE A 198 -5.75 5.75 1.07
N GLU A 199 -6.00 5.16 2.23
CA GLU A 199 -5.43 3.86 2.63
C GLU A 199 -5.90 2.74 1.70
N LEU A 200 -7.20 2.68 1.42
CA LEU A 200 -7.78 1.75 0.46
C LEU A 200 -7.16 1.91 -0.92
N SER A 201 -6.88 3.15 -1.32
CA SER A 201 -6.22 3.40 -2.60
C SER A 201 -4.77 2.89 -2.61
N ALA A 202 -4.06 3.01 -1.48
CA ALA A 202 -2.72 2.45 -1.31
C ALA A 202 -2.75 0.92 -1.39
N SER A 203 -3.72 0.26 -0.75
CA SER A 203 -3.86 -1.19 -0.75
C SER A 203 -4.19 -1.74 -2.16
N VAL A 204 -5.01 -1.05 -2.94
CA VAL A 204 -5.26 -1.38 -4.35
C VAL A 204 -4.00 -1.24 -5.20
N ALA A 205 -3.26 -0.13 -5.05
CA ALA A 205 -2.00 0.06 -5.76
C ALA A 205 -0.96 -1.03 -5.40
N TRP A 206 -0.94 -1.45 -4.14
CA TRP A 206 -0.11 -2.55 -3.66
C TRP A 206 -0.47 -3.88 -4.34
N ALA A 207 -1.76 -4.20 -4.42
CA ALA A 207 -2.27 -5.39 -5.11
C ALA A 207 -1.90 -5.41 -6.60
N LEU A 208 -1.98 -4.27 -7.27
CA LEU A 208 -1.58 -4.16 -8.68
C LEU A 208 -0.08 -4.45 -8.87
N ILE A 209 0.78 -4.02 -7.94
CA ILE A 209 2.21 -4.38 -7.99
C ILE A 209 2.39 -5.89 -7.83
N ALA A 210 1.72 -6.52 -6.86
CA ALA A 210 1.81 -7.96 -6.63
C ALA A 210 1.36 -8.76 -7.86
N ILE A 211 0.24 -8.37 -8.48
CA ILE A 211 -0.26 -8.98 -9.74
C ILE A 211 0.77 -8.82 -10.86
N GLU A 212 1.33 -7.62 -11.04
CA GLU A 212 2.33 -7.38 -12.08
C GLU A 212 3.60 -8.23 -11.88
N LEU A 213 4.05 -8.40 -10.62
CA LEU A 213 5.17 -9.29 -10.29
C LEU A 213 4.88 -10.72 -10.74
N LEU A 214 3.69 -11.26 -10.44
CA LEU A 214 3.30 -12.61 -10.85
C LEU A 214 3.18 -12.76 -12.37
N GLN A 215 2.53 -11.80 -13.05
CA GLN A 215 2.34 -11.82 -14.49
C GLN A 215 3.67 -11.86 -15.26
N LYS A 216 4.67 -11.07 -14.85
CA LYS A 216 6.00 -11.10 -15.47
C LYS A 216 6.63 -12.48 -15.38
N VAL A 217 6.49 -13.15 -14.24
CA VAL A 217 7.08 -14.47 -14.00
C VAL A 217 6.41 -15.53 -14.88
N ILE A 218 5.08 -15.50 -14.98
CA ILE A 218 4.32 -16.40 -15.85
C ILE A 218 4.69 -16.16 -17.32
N CYS A 219 4.69 -14.90 -17.77
CA CYS A 219 5.01 -14.54 -19.16
C CYS A 219 6.40 -15.04 -19.59
N VAL A 220 7.43 -14.82 -18.75
CA VAL A 220 8.79 -15.29 -19.02
C VAL A 220 8.85 -16.82 -19.11
N LYS A 221 8.11 -17.55 -18.27
CA LYS A 221 8.04 -19.01 -18.34
C LYS A 221 7.40 -19.49 -19.64
N THR A 222 6.25 -18.92 -20.02
CA THR A 222 5.55 -19.28 -21.25
C THR A 222 6.41 -19.03 -22.49
N ILE A 223 7.12 -17.89 -22.55
CA ILE A 223 8.03 -17.57 -23.65
C ILE A 223 9.19 -18.57 -23.71
N LYS A 224 9.82 -18.90 -22.57
CA LYS A 224 10.90 -19.90 -22.52
C LYS A 224 10.44 -21.29 -22.97
N GLN A 225 9.22 -21.69 -22.60
CA GLN A 225 8.65 -22.96 -23.05
C GLN A 225 8.41 -22.97 -24.56
N LYS A 226 7.81 -21.90 -25.13
CA LYS A 226 7.60 -21.77 -26.58
C LYS A 226 8.92 -21.75 -27.37
N LEU A 227 9.94 -21.07 -26.87
CA LEU A 227 11.28 -21.07 -27.49
C LEU A 227 11.92 -22.46 -27.46
N LYS A 228 11.80 -23.18 -26.34
CA LYS A 228 12.33 -24.55 -26.23
C LYS A 228 11.64 -25.50 -27.21
N SER A 229 10.32 -25.44 -27.35
CA SER A 229 9.60 -26.29 -28.31
C SER A 229 9.94 -25.94 -29.76
N PHE A 230 10.10 -24.66 -30.08
CA PHE A 230 10.55 -24.21 -31.40
C PHE A 230 11.96 -24.72 -31.75
N LEU A 231 12.92 -24.59 -30.81
CA LEU A 231 14.30 -25.06 -31.02
C LEU A 231 14.40 -26.59 -31.17
N VAL A 232 13.57 -27.36 -30.47
CA VAL A 232 13.50 -28.82 -30.64
C VAL A 232 12.96 -29.18 -32.02
N ARG A 233 12.00 -28.42 -32.56
CA ARG A 233 11.47 -28.64 -33.92
C ARG A 233 12.52 -28.31 -34.99
N TYR A 234 13.31 -27.26 -34.81
CA TYR A 234 14.35 -26.85 -35.76
C TYR A 234 15.59 -27.76 -35.76
N LYS A 235 15.89 -28.43 -34.64
CA LYS A 235 17.04 -29.34 -34.52
C LYS A 235 16.81 -30.75 -35.05
N ARG A 236 15.62 -31.12 -35.53
CA ARG A 236 15.46 -32.39 -36.26
C ARG A 236 16.02 -32.17 -37.67
N PRO A 237 17.18 -32.74 -38.01
CA PRO A 237 17.61 -32.71 -39.40
C PRO A 237 16.52 -33.40 -40.22
N GLU A 238 16.15 -32.80 -41.34
CA GLU A 238 15.42 -33.51 -42.38
C GLU A 238 16.35 -34.63 -42.85
N THR A 239 16.27 -35.78 -42.19
CA THR A 239 16.82 -37.02 -42.71
C THR A 239 15.96 -37.35 -43.91
N GLY A 240 16.33 -36.80 -45.07
CA GLY A 240 15.79 -37.17 -46.36
C GLY A 240 16.03 -38.66 -46.57
N THR A 241 14.94 -39.40 -46.57
CA THR A 241 14.76 -40.62 -47.36
C THR A 241 14.53 -40.25 -48.81
#